data_AF-A0A957VV25-F1
#
_entry.id   AF-A0A957VV25-F1
#
_cell.length_a   1.000
_cell.length_b   1.000
_cell.length_c   1.000
_cell.angle_alpha   90.00
_cell.angle_beta   90.00
_cell.angle_gamma   90.00
#
_symmetry.space_group_name_H-M   'P 1'
#
loop_
_entity.id
_entity.type
_entity.pdbx_description
1 polymer ?
#
loop_
_entity_poly.entity_id
_entity_poly.type
_entity_poly.pdbx_seq_one_letter_code
_entity_poly.pdbx_strand_id
1 'polypeptide(L)'
;RAQMMAAGGTPDLPGYDHEALARERRYNEQDPAAVLAALVESRARFVDFFQALTPAQWQATGIHPERGLFTMTDAAMQVGLHDVLHIEQITRILASA
;
A
#
# COMPACT_ATOMS: atom_id res chain seq x y z
N ARG A 1 1.08 -4.88 6.36
CA ARG A 1 0.09 -5.97 6.14
C ARG A 1 0.76 -7.19 5.51
N ALA A 2 1.34 -7.12 4.30
CA ALA A 2 2.02 -8.27 3.67
C ALA A 2 3.12 -8.92 4.53
N GLN A 3 3.95 -8.13 5.20
CA GLN A 3 4.94 -8.63 6.16
C GLN A 3 4.33 -9.43 7.33
N MET A 4 3.13 -9.05 7.81
CA MET A 4 2.44 -9.79 8.88
C MET A 4 1.99 -11.17 8.37
N MET A 5 1.44 -11.22 7.16
CA MET A 5 1.04 -12.49 6.54
C MET A 5 2.27 -13.39 6.27
N ALA A 6 3.38 -12.81 5.80
CA ALA A 6 4.61 -13.54 5.50
C ALA A 6 5.30 -14.12 6.75
N ALA A 7 5.02 -13.60 7.95
CA ALA A 7 5.52 -14.13 9.22
C ALA A 7 4.78 -15.41 9.67
N GLY A 8 3.68 -15.77 9.01
CA GLY A 8 2.91 -16.98 9.27
C GLY A 8 1.60 -16.73 10.01
N GLY A 9 0.71 -17.74 9.98
CA GLY A 9 -0.66 -17.65 10.47
C GLY A 9 -1.60 -16.92 9.49
N THR A 10 -2.81 -16.60 9.97
CA THR A 10 -3.80 -15.78 9.25
C THR A 10 -4.19 -14.60 10.13
N PRO A 11 -3.36 -13.54 10.18
CA PRO A 11 -3.57 -12.44 11.11
C PRO A 11 -4.76 -11.56 10.71
N ASP A 12 -5.44 -10.99 11.70
CA ASP A 12 -6.30 -9.83 11.51
C ASP A 12 -5.44 -8.63 11.10
N LEU A 13 -5.73 -8.08 9.93
CA LEU A 13 -4.97 -6.97 9.37
C LEU A 13 -5.47 -5.64 9.93
N PRO A 14 -4.60 -4.69 10.27
CA PRO A 14 -5.02 -3.40 10.81
C PRO A 14 -5.80 -2.61 9.76
N GLY A 15 -6.93 -2.02 10.14
CA GLY A 15 -7.61 -0.95 9.39
C GLY A 15 -7.00 0.42 9.68
N TYR A 16 -7.20 1.37 8.77
CA TYR A 16 -6.73 2.75 8.96
C TYR A 16 -7.82 3.74 8.56
N ASP A 17 -8.00 4.78 9.36
CA ASP A 17 -8.75 5.97 8.96
C ASP A 17 -7.81 6.89 8.16
N HIS A 18 -7.93 6.84 6.84
CA HIS A 18 -7.06 7.58 5.93
C HIS A 18 -7.26 9.10 6.04
N GLU A 19 -8.49 9.55 6.35
CA GLU A 19 -8.84 10.96 6.50
C GLU A 19 -8.30 11.54 7.81
N ALA A 20 -8.36 10.76 8.90
CA ALA A 20 -7.70 11.12 10.14
C ALA A 20 -6.18 11.21 9.95
N LEU A 21 -5.56 10.21 9.32
CA LEU A 21 -4.11 10.20 9.08
C LEU A 21 -3.66 11.39 8.23
N ALA A 22 -4.40 11.76 7.19
CA ALA A 22 -4.06 12.89 6.32
C ALA A 22 -4.04 14.22 7.10
N ARG A 23 -5.01 14.42 7.99
CA ARG A 23 -5.10 15.60 8.87
C ARG A 23 -4.02 15.60 9.94
N GLU A 24 -3.90 14.51 10.69
CA GLU A 24 -2.93 14.38 11.80
C GLU A 24 -1.48 14.57 11.35
N ARG A 25 -1.16 14.09 10.14
CA ARG A 25 0.18 14.18 9.56
C ARG A 25 0.38 15.37 8.63
N ARG A 26 -0.64 16.23 8.50
CA ARG A 26 -0.60 17.48 7.73
C ARG A 26 -0.02 17.28 6.33
N TYR A 27 -0.55 16.30 5.58
CA TYR A 27 0.00 15.93 4.27
C TYR A 27 0.02 17.10 3.27
N ASN A 28 -0.91 18.04 3.38
CA ASN A 28 -0.98 19.26 2.59
C ASN A 28 0.14 20.28 2.89
N GLU A 29 0.85 20.13 4.01
CA GLU A 29 1.96 21.02 4.40
C GLU A 29 3.33 20.40 4.07
N GLN A 30 3.37 19.17 3.56
CA GLN A 30 4.62 18.48 3.25
C GLN A 30 5.19 18.94 1.91
N ASP A 31 6.52 18.92 1.79
CA ASP A 31 7.21 19.17 0.53
C ASP A 31 6.96 18.02 -0.45
N PRO A 32 6.29 18.26 -1.60
CA PRO A 32 6.00 17.22 -2.58
C PRO A 32 7.25 16.51 -3.12
N ALA A 33 8.38 17.21 -3.23
CA ALA A 33 9.62 16.61 -3.72
C ALA A 33 10.16 15.56 -2.74
N ALA A 34 10.16 15.88 -1.45
CA ALA A 34 10.56 14.96 -0.39
C ALA A 34 9.61 13.75 -0.30
N VAL A 35 8.29 13.97 -0.40
CA VAL A 35 7.29 12.88 -0.38
C VAL A 35 7.46 11.95 -1.58
N LEU A 36 7.71 12.51 -2.78
CA LEU A 36 7.97 11.70 -3.97
C LEU A 36 9.23 10.85 -3.82
N ALA A 37 10.32 11.41 -3.30
CA ALA A 37 11.54 10.65 -3.03
C ALA A 37 11.29 9.47 -2.06
N ALA A 38 10.54 9.72 -0.98
CA ALA A 38 10.15 8.68 -0.03
C ALA A 38 9.23 7.61 -0.66
N LEU A 39 8.32 8.00 -1.56
CA LEU A 39 7.47 7.07 -2.30
C LEU A 39 8.31 6.16 -3.22
N VAL A 40 9.27 6.71 -3.96
CA VAL A 40 10.18 5.95 -4.84
C VAL A 40 10.96 4.91 -4.04
N GLU A 41 11.55 5.32 -2.91
CA GLU A 41 12.29 4.42 -2.03
C GLU A 41 11.38 3.31 -1.44
N SER A 42 10.15 3.68 -1.06
CA SER A 42 9.14 2.73 -0.59
C SER A 42 8.76 1.71 -1.66
N ARG A 43 8.69 2.12 -2.94
CA ARG A 43 8.42 1.23 -4.07
C ARG A 43 9.56 0.27 -4.36
N ALA A 44 10.82 0.70 -4.24
CA ALA A 44 11.96 -0.21 -4.32
C ALA A 44 11.87 -1.31 -3.26
N ARG A 45 11.66 -0.94 -1.99
CA ARG A 45 11.47 -1.92 -0.89
C ARG A 45 10.28 -2.83 -1.10
N PHE A 46 9.18 -2.32 -1.67
CA PHE A 46 8.01 -3.11 -2.01
C PHE A 46 8.36 -4.20 -3.04
N VAL A 47 9.04 -3.83 -4.13
CA VAL A 47 9.46 -4.78 -5.17
C VAL A 47 10.40 -5.83 -4.59
N ASP A 48 11.44 -5.40 -3.87
CA ASP A 48 12.41 -6.32 -3.25
C ASP A 48 11.72 -7.32 -2.31
N PHE A 49 10.77 -6.86 -1.49
CA PHE A 49 10.01 -7.72 -0.58
C PHE A 49 9.24 -8.80 -1.33
N PHE A 50 8.47 -8.44 -2.38
CA PHE A 50 7.66 -9.41 -3.11
C PHE A 50 8.49 -10.37 -3.97
N GLN A 51 9.61 -9.92 -4.53
CA GLN A 51 10.54 -10.77 -5.27
C GLN A 51 11.24 -11.81 -4.39
N ALA A 52 11.46 -11.48 -3.10
CA ALA A 52 12.12 -12.38 -2.15
C ALA A 52 11.20 -13.43 -1.52
N LEU A 53 9.88 -13.38 -1.76
CA LEU A 53 8.94 -14.32 -1.14
C LEU A 53 9.11 -15.75 -1.68
N THR A 54 9.13 -16.70 -0.76
CA THR A 54 9.08 -18.14 -1.09
C THR A 54 7.69 -18.55 -1.61
N PRO A 55 7.58 -19.69 -2.32
CA PRO A 55 6.27 -20.21 -2.75
C PRO A 55 5.28 -20.42 -1.60
N ALA A 56 5.77 -20.83 -0.42
CA ALA A 56 4.93 -20.99 0.77
C ALA A 56 4.40 -19.66 1.31
N GLN A 57 5.23 -18.60 1.31
CA GLN A 57 4.80 -17.26 1.74
C GLN A 57 3.80 -16.63 0.76
N TRP A 58 3.87 -16.97 -0.52
CA TRP A 58 2.85 -16.57 -1.50
C TRP A 58 1.46 -17.17 -1.20
N GLN A 59 1.40 -18.32 -0.50
CA GLN A 59 0.13 -18.91 -0.03
C GLN A 59 -0.37 -18.31 1.28
N ALA A 60 0.36 -17.38 1.89
CA ALA A 60 -0.06 -16.74 3.13
C ALA A 60 -1.29 -15.83 2.90
N THR A 61 -2.11 -15.73 3.94
CA THR A 61 -3.36 -14.96 3.95
C THR A 61 -3.50 -14.16 5.23
N GLY A 62 -4.39 -13.19 5.25
CA GLY A 62 -4.82 -12.45 6.43
C GLY A 62 -6.31 -12.09 6.33
N ILE A 63 -6.87 -11.55 7.41
CA ILE A 63 -8.26 -11.09 7.46
C ILE A 63 -8.27 -9.56 7.39
N HIS A 64 -8.67 -9.02 6.24
CA HIS A 64 -8.83 -7.58 6.03
C HIS A 64 -10.17 -7.10 6.59
N PRO A 65 -10.21 -5.99 7.35
CA PRO A 65 -11.41 -5.54 8.06
C PRO A 65 -12.60 -5.26 7.12
N GLU A 66 -12.33 -4.81 5.90
CA GLU A 66 -13.37 -4.49 4.90
C GLU A 66 -13.55 -5.54 3.81
N ARG A 67 -12.58 -6.44 3.62
CA ARG A 67 -12.54 -7.36 2.46
C ARG A 67 -12.61 -8.83 2.84
N GLY A 68 -12.54 -9.16 4.14
CA GLY A 68 -12.46 -10.54 4.60
C GLY A 68 -11.12 -11.17 4.24
N LEU A 69 -11.14 -12.41 3.74
CA LEU A 69 -9.91 -13.12 3.37
C LEU A 69 -9.11 -12.33 2.33
N PHE A 70 -7.82 -12.11 2.63
CA PHE A 70 -6.91 -11.29 1.84
C PHE A 70 -5.62 -12.06 1.59
N THR A 71 -5.28 -12.26 0.32
CA THR A 71 -4.13 -13.08 -0.10
C THR A 71 -2.87 -12.23 -0.30
N MET A 72 -1.71 -12.89 -0.40
CA MET A 72 -0.47 -12.21 -0.81
C MET A 72 -0.58 -11.59 -2.23
N THR A 73 -1.33 -12.22 -3.13
CA THR A 73 -1.64 -11.67 -4.46
C THR A 73 -2.47 -10.40 -4.38
N ASP A 74 -3.49 -10.36 -3.51
CA ASP A 74 -4.28 -9.14 -3.29
C ASP A 74 -3.40 -8.00 -2.76
N ALA A 75 -2.47 -8.32 -1.85
CA ALA A 75 -1.52 -7.34 -1.31
C ALA A 75 -0.60 -6.76 -2.40
N ALA A 76 -0.09 -7.60 -3.30
CA ALA A 76 0.76 -7.17 -4.41
C ALA A 76 -0.03 -6.30 -5.40
N MET A 77 -1.20 -6.77 -5.83
CA MET A 77 -2.03 -6.09 -6.83
C MET A 77 -2.60 -4.77 -6.32
N GLN A 78 -2.99 -4.69 -5.04
CA GLN A 78 -3.60 -3.49 -4.48
C GLN A 78 -2.70 -2.26 -4.64
N VAL A 79 -1.39 -2.38 -4.39
CA VAL A 79 -0.48 -1.23 -4.43
C VAL A 79 -0.31 -0.71 -5.85
N GLY A 80 -0.08 -1.59 -6.83
CA GLY A 80 0.07 -1.19 -8.23
C GLY A 80 -1.20 -0.56 -8.80
N LEU A 81 -2.37 -1.13 -8.50
CA LEU A 81 -3.66 -0.55 -8.91
C LEU A 81 -3.88 0.82 -8.26
N HIS A 82 -3.57 0.97 -6.97
CA HIS A 82 -3.72 2.22 -6.23
C HIS A 82 -2.83 3.34 -6.79
N ASP A 83 -1.61 3.02 -7.21
CA ASP A 83 -0.72 3.99 -7.85
C ASP A 83 -1.31 4.53 -9.16
N VAL A 84 -1.78 3.63 -10.04
CA VAL A 84 -2.38 4.02 -11.32
C VAL A 84 -3.61 4.90 -11.09
N LEU A 85 -4.47 4.52 -10.12
CA LEU A 85 -5.66 5.29 -9.78
C LEU A 85 -5.33 6.72 -9.31
N HIS A 86 -4.33 6.88 -8.44
CA HIS A 86 -3.99 8.22 -7.94
C HIS A 86 -3.17 9.05 -8.93
N ILE A 87 -2.33 8.44 -9.75
CA ILE A 87 -1.67 9.14 -10.86
C ILE A 87 -2.73 9.71 -11.80
N GLU A 88 -3.74 8.91 -12.14
CA GLU A 88 -4.85 9.35 -12.97
C GLU A 88 -5.66 10.46 -12.28
N GLN A 89 -5.97 10.32 -10.99
CA GLN A 89 -6.67 11.35 -10.22
C GLN A 89 -5.91 12.69 -10.19
N ILE A 90 -4.61 12.66 -9.90
CA ILE A 90 -3.74 13.85 -9.90
C ILE A 90 -3.71 14.48 -11.28
N THR A 91 -3.56 13.67 -12.33
CA THR A 91 -3.53 14.15 -13.72
C THR A 91 -4.83 14.87 -14.09
N ARG A 92 -5.99 14.31 -13.70
CA ARG A 92 -7.28 14.98 -13.92
C ARG A 92 -7.39 16.31 -13.17
N ILE A 93 -6.97 16.36 -11.91
CA ILE A 93 -6.99 17.59 -11.10
C ILE A 93 -6.14 18.67 -11.78
N LEU A 94 -4.92 18.34 -12.20
CA LEU A 94 -4.02 19.26 -12.89
C LEU A 94 -4.55 19.72 -14.26
N ALA A 95 -5.28 18.86 -14.97
CA ALA A 95 -5.90 19.22 -16.25
C ALA A 95 -7.17 20.08 -16.09
N SER A 96 -7.80 20.05 -14.91
CA SER A 96 -9.00 20.82 -14.58
C SER A 96 -8.73 22.16 -13.88
N ALA A 97 -7.46 22.42 -13.54
CA ALA A 97 -6.98 23.67 -12.97
C ALA A 97 -6.60 24.67 -14.07
#